data_AF-A8SHT1-F1
#
_entry.id   AF-A8SHT1-F1
#
_cell.length_a   1.000
_cell.length_b   1.000
_cell.length_c   1.000
_cell.angle_alpha   90.00
_cell.angle_beta   90.00
_cell.angle_gamma   90.00
#
_symmetry.space_group_name_H-M   'P 1'
#
loop_
_entity.id
_entity.type
_entity.pdbx_description
1 polymer ?
#
loop_
_entity_poly.entity_id
_entity_poly.type
_entity_poly.pdbx_seq_one_letter_code
_entity_poly.pdbx_strand_id
1 'polypeptide(L)'
;MSKKKLSKLLALYLPYVVIGLVATNLGEAWRLAVGKELGDKIVSLMDTLPAAFSNPLPSLHPLDLLVGLCCGAAMRLAVYLKGKNAKKYRHGLEYGSARWGTPKDIEPFMAPKFEDNIILTKTERLMMSNRPPDPKNARNKNVLVVGGSGSGKTRFWLKPNLLQCHSSYVVTDPKGSIVIECGNALLQKGYKLKIFNTINFSKSMKYNPMAYIHSEKDILKLVTALMTNTKGEGQGGDPFWDKAERLLLVSLIAYLHYEAPVEEQNFATLLEMLNTMQVSEDDETYQNPVDLLFEDLGKKKPKSFAVRQYKLYKLAAGVT
;
A
#
# COMPACT_ATOMS: atom_id res chain seq x y z
N MET A 1 21.05 -20.36 31.11
CA MET A 1 19.92 -19.39 31.14
C MET A 1 20.36 -18.14 31.90
N SER A 2 20.18 -16.91 31.37
CA SER A 2 20.70 -15.70 32.06
C SER A 2 19.87 -15.33 33.30
N LYS A 3 20.48 -14.71 34.32
CA LYS A 3 19.81 -14.30 35.58
C LYS A 3 18.53 -13.47 35.33
N LYS A 4 18.55 -12.59 34.32
CA LYS A 4 17.38 -11.78 33.90
C LYS A 4 16.24 -12.62 33.30
N LYS A 5 16.55 -13.70 32.57
CA LYS A 5 15.54 -14.62 32.03
C LYS A 5 14.93 -15.48 33.13
N LEU A 6 15.74 -15.97 34.07
CA LEU A 6 15.26 -16.74 35.23
C LEU A 6 14.32 -15.92 36.12
N SER A 7 14.70 -14.69 36.46
CA SER A 7 13.88 -13.79 37.27
C SER A 7 12.50 -13.50 36.64
N LYS A 8 12.46 -13.25 35.32
CA LYS A 8 11.20 -13.05 34.59
C LYS A 8 10.31 -14.30 34.58
N LEU A 9 10.93 -15.48 34.47
CA LEU A 9 10.21 -16.75 34.44
C LEU A 9 9.64 -17.08 35.82
N LEU A 10 10.42 -16.88 36.89
CA LEU A 10 9.95 -17.02 38.26
C LEU A 10 8.80 -16.05 38.56
N ALA A 11 8.94 -14.77 38.23
CA ALA A 11 7.86 -13.79 38.42
C ALA A 11 6.57 -14.16 37.67
N LEU A 12 6.69 -14.84 36.53
CA LEU A 12 5.54 -15.28 35.75
C LEU A 12 4.85 -16.51 36.35
N TYR A 13 5.60 -17.50 36.86
CA TYR A 13 5.01 -18.78 37.28
C TYR A 13 4.76 -18.89 38.80
N LEU A 14 5.51 -18.15 39.62
CA LEU A 14 5.44 -18.21 41.09
C LEU A 14 4.02 -18.01 41.66
N PRO A 15 3.19 -17.06 41.18
CA PRO A 15 1.83 -16.90 41.70
C PRO A 15 0.95 -18.13 41.48
N TYR A 16 1.12 -18.82 40.35
CA TYR A 16 0.34 -20.02 40.03
C TYR A 16 0.79 -21.24 40.83
N VAL A 17 2.10 -21.32 41.14
CA VAL A 17 2.64 -22.34 42.05
C VAL A 17 2.10 -22.12 43.46
N VAL A 18 2.10 -20.87 43.96
CA VAL A 18 1.56 -20.55 45.29
C VAL A 18 0.05 -20.85 45.36
N ILE A 19 -0.73 -20.48 44.34
CA ILE A 19 -2.15 -20.82 44.27
C ILE A 19 -2.36 -22.33 44.22
N GLY A 20 -1.55 -23.06 43.45
CA GLY A 20 -1.60 -24.53 43.41
C GLY A 20 -1.26 -25.18 44.75
N LEU A 21 -0.27 -24.65 45.48
CA LEU A 21 0.09 -25.12 46.82
C LEU A 21 -1.01 -24.86 47.84
N VAL A 22 -1.68 -23.70 47.81
CA VAL A 22 -2.83 -23.45 48.70
C VAL A 22 -4.03 -24.33 48.32
N ALA A 23 -4.21 -24.61 47.02
CA ALA A 23 -5.29 -25.45 46.52
C ALA A 23 -5.14 -26.94 46.90
N THR A 24 -3.99 -27.39 47.43
CA THR A 24 -3.88 -28.75 47.98
C THR A 24 -4.84 -28.97 49.15
N ASN A 25 -5.20 -27.91 49.87
CA ASN A 25 -6.09 -27.99 51.03
C ASN A 25 -7.53 -28.28 50.61
N LEU A 26 -7.88 -28.09 49.33
CA LEU A 26 -9.13 -28.58 48.74
C LEU A 26 -9.14 -30.11 48.61
N GLY A 27 -8.00 -30.71 48.25
CA GLY A 27 -7.83 -32.16 48.25
C GLY A 27 -7.88 -32.74 49.66
N GLU A 28 -7.27 -32.04 50.62
CA GLU A 28 -7.31 -32.41 52.03
C GLU A 28 -8.73 -32.37 52.60
N ALA A 29 -9.49 -31.30 52.33
CA ALA A 29 -10.90 -31.22 52.70
C ALA A 29 -11.71 -32.39 52.11
N TRP A 30 -11.47 -32.74 50.84
CA TRP A 30 -12.14 -33.87 50.18
C TRP A 30 -11.78 -35.23 50.78
N ARG A 31 -10.57 -35.37 51.32
CA ARG A 31 -10.14 -36.56 52.06
C ARG A 31 -10.82 -36.65 53.43
N LEU A 32 -10.97 -35.51 54.12
CA LEU A 32 -11.58 -35.44 55.45
C LEU A 32 -13.11 -35.57 55.43
N ALA A 33 -13.76 -35.29 54.29
CA ALA A 33 -15.19 -35.43 54.11
C ALA A 33 -15.65 -36.91 54.17
N VAL A 34 -16.68 -37.18 54.97
CA VAL A 34 -17.22 -38.54 55.23
C VAL A 34 -18.57 -38.69 54.54
N GLY A 35 -18.76 -39.80 53.80
CA GLY A 35 -20.02 -40.12 53.13
C GLY A 35 -19.85 -41.32 52.19
N LYS A 36 -20.86 -42.20 52.13
CA LYS A 36 -20.87 -43.35 51.20
C LYS A 36 -21.39 -42.97 49.81
N GLU A 37 -22.30 -41.99 49.74
CA GLU A 37 -22.81 -41.43 48.48
C GLU A 37 -22.17 -40.08 48.16
N LEU A 38 -22.13 -39.72 46.88
CA LEU A 38 -21.53 -38.48 46.39
C LEU A 38 -22.19 -37.23 46.98
N GLY A 39 -23.51 -37.25 47.19
CA GLY A 39 -24.26 -36.13 47.77
C GLY A 39 -23.86 -35.83 49.22
N ASP A 40 -23.84 -36.86 50.06
CA ASP A 40 -23.45 -36.74 51.48
C ASP A 40 -22.02 -36.24 51.64
N LYS A 41 -21.13 -36.70 50.74
CA LYS A 41 -19.72 -36.29 50.74
C LYS A 41 -19.54 -34.81 50.36
N ILE A 42 -20.38 -34.28 49.46
CA ILE A 42 -20.36 -32.85 49.10
C ILE A 42 -20.86 -31.99 50.26
N VAL A 43 -21.88 -32.44 51.00
CA VAL A 43 -22.38 -31.73 52.18
C VAL A 43 -21.31 -31.72 53.28
N SER A 44 -20.70 -32.88 53.57
CA SER A 44 -19.59 -33.00 54.54
C SER A 44 -18.34 -32.21 54.14
N LEU A 45 -18.13 -31.98 52.84
CA LEU A 45 -17.05 -31.11 52.36
C LEU A 45 -17.20 -29.67 52.86
N MET A 46 -18.43 -29.16 52.92
CA MET A 46 -18.69 -27.77 53.35
C MET A 46 -18.29 -27.55 54.81
N ASP A 47 -18.44 -28.57 55.65
CA ASP A 47 -18.08 -28.53 57.06
C ASP A 47 -16.57 -28.75 57.29
N THR A 48 -15.90 -29.48 56.39
CA THR A 48 -14.46 -29.81 56.50
C THR A 48 -13.54 -28.79 55.82
N LEU A 49 -14.07 -27.94 54.93
CA LEU A 49 -13.34 -26.85 54.28
C LEU A 49 -12.71 -25.85 55.27
N PRO A 50 -13.42 -25.30 56.27
CA PRO A 50 -12.81 -24.38 57.24
C PRO A 50 -11.67 -25.03 58.03
N ALA A 51 -11.80 -26.32 58.34
CA ALA A 51 -10.77 -27.08 59.05
C ALA A 51 -9.52 -27.28 58.19
N ALA A 52 -9.66 -27.66 56.91
CA ALA A 52 -8.53 -27.85 56.00
C ALA A 52 -7.80 -26.54 55.65
N PHE A 53 -8.51 -25.41 55.63
CA PHE A 53 -7.91 -24.09 55.40
C PHE A 53 -7.41 -23.40 56.67
N SER A 54 -7.64 -23.98 57.85
CA SER A 54 -7.11 -23.44 59.12
C SER A 54 -5.59 -23.54 59.20
N ASN A 55 -4.99 -24.51 58.50
CA ASN A 55 -3.54 -24.63 58.36
C ASN A 55 -3.09 -24.03 57.01
N PRO A 56 -2.25 -23.00 57.00
CA PRO A 56 -1.77 -22.37 55.76
C PRO A 56 -0.73 -23.22 55.01
N LEU A 57 -0.31 -24.36 55.55
CA LEU A 57 0.67 -25.25 54.92
C LEU A 57 0.00 -26.21 53.91
N PRO A 58 0.69 -26.53 52.80
CA PRO A 58 0.16 -27.44 51.79
C PRO A 58 0.17 -28.89 52.29
N SER A 59 -0.90 -29.63 51.98
CA SER A 59 -0.95 -31.08 52.18
C SER A 59 0.01 -31.79 51.22
N LEU A 60 0.82 -32.72 51.75
CA LEU A 60 1.81 -33.48 50.99
C LEU A 60 1.29 -34.82 50.45
N HIS A 61 -0.02 -35.07 50.56
CA HIS A 61 -0.60 -36.29 50.03
C HIS A 61 -0.64 -36.28 48.49
N PRO A 62 -0.36 -37.42 47.81
CA PRO A 62 -0.25 -37.46 46.35
C PRO A 62 -1.49 -36.97 45.59
N LEU A 63 -2.70 -37.26 46.09
CA LEU A 63 -3.95 -36.83 45.46
C LEU A 63 -4.19 -35.33 45.65
N ASP A 64 -3.86 -34.79 46.82
CA ASP A 64 -4.01 -33.36 47.12
C ASP A 64 -3.03 -32.50 46.32
N LEU A 65 -1.81 -32.99 46.14
CA LEU A 65 -0.80 -32.38 45.27
C LEU A 65 -1.24 -32.37 43.80
N LEU A 66 -1.93 -33.43 43.35
CA LEU A 66 -2.51 -33.48 42.00
C LEU A 66 -3.64 -32.46 41.84
N VAL A 67 -4.52 -32.33 42.83
CA VAL A 67 -5.57 -31.30 42.86
C VAL A 67 -4.94 -29.91 42.80
N GLY A 68 -3.93 -29.64 43.62
CA GLY A 68 -3.19 -28.37 43.62
C GLY A 68 -2.55 -28.05 42.27
N LEU A 69 -1.89 -29.03 41.64
CA LEU A 69 -1.27 -28.89 40.32
C LEU A 69 -2.32 -28.59 39.24
N CYS A 70 -3.44 -29.31 39.23
CA CYS A 70 -4.55 -29.08 38.31
C CYS A 70 -5.15 -27.68 38.47
N CYS A 71 -5.38 -27.22 39.71
CA CYS A 71 -5.88 -25.88 40.00
C CYS A 71 -4.91 -24.78 39.54
N GLY A 72 -3.61 -24.91 39.83
CA GLY A 72 -2.59 -23.96 39.38
C GLY A 72 -2.48 -23.90 37.84
N ALA A 73 -2.52 -25.06 37.18
CA ALA A 73 -2.50 -25.16 35.72
C ALA A 73 -3.75 -24.57 35.08
N ALA A 74 -4.94 -24.86 35.63
CA ALA A 74 -6.21 -24.32 35.17
C ALA A 74 -6.25 -22.78 35.31
N MET A 75 -5.77 -22.23 36.41
CA MET A 75 -5.67 -20.78 36.62
C MET A 75 -4.71 -20.13 35.62
N ARG A 76 -3.54 -20.77 35.36
CA ARG A 76 -2.59 -20.29 34.35
C ARG A 76 -3.20 -20.28 32.95
N LEU A 77 -3.95 -21.34 32.62
CA LEU A 77 -4.66 -21.47 31.35
C LEU A 77 -5.74 -20.39 31.22
N ALA A 78 -6.54 -20.16 32.26
CA ALA A 78 -7.56 -19.11 32.27
C ALA A 78 -6.97 -17.71 32.05
N VAL A 79 -5.87 -17.36 32.73
CA VAL A 79 -5.17 -16.07 32.53
C VAL A 79 -4.56 -15.99 31.13
N TYR A 80 -4.00 -17.08 30.60
CA TYR A 80 -3.46 -17.11 29.26
C TYR A 80 -4.53 -16.87 28.18
N LEU A 81 -5.68 -17.53 28.30
CA LEU A 81 -6.82 -17.35 27.40
C LEU A 81 -7.38 -15.93 27.49
N LYS A 82 -7.52 -15.38 28.71
CA LYS A 82 -7.97 -14.00 28.92
C LYS A 82 -6.97 -12.98 28.35
N GLY A 83 -5.67 -13.23 28.49
CA GLY A 83 -4.62 -12.37 27.93
C GLY A 83 -4.59 -12.36 26.40
N LYS A 84 -4.86 -13.51 25.75
CA LYS A 84 -4.99 -13.58 24.28
C LYS A 84 -6.20 -12.80 23.77
N ASN A 85 -7.29 -12.80 24.52
CA ASN A 85 -8.53 -12.09 24.18
C ASN A 85 -8.58 -10.65 24.74
N ALA A 86 -7.48 -10.17 25.35
CA ALA A 86 -7.41 -8.81 25.86
C ALA A 86 -7.44 -7.82 24.69
N LYS A 87 -8.55 -7.09 24.58
CA LYS A 87 -8.68 -5.98 23.64
C LYS A 87 -7.68 -4.89 24.01
N LYS A 88 -6.97 -4.36 23.01
CA LYS A 88 -5.99 -3.28 23.19
C LYS A 88 -6.72 -1.95 23.16
N TYR A 89 -7.06 -1.44 24.34
CA TYR A 89 -7.66 -0.11 24.50
C TYR A 89 -6.59 0.94 24.81
N ARG A 90 -6.83 2.18 24.34
CA ARG A 90 -6.02 3.36 24.67
C ARG A 90 -6.87 4.28 25.55
N HIS A 91 -6.96 3.92 26.83
CA HIS A 91 -7.74 4.67 27.81
C HIS A 91 -7.17 6.09 28.00
N GLY A 92 -8.05 7.10 28.06
CA GLY A 92 -7.66 8.51 28.23
C GLY A 92 -7.20 9.19 26.93
N LEU A 93 -7.35 8.53 25.78
CA LEU A 93 -7.01 9.05 24.46
C LEU A 93 -8.21 9.04 23.50
N GLU A 94 -9.42 9.10 24.06
CA GLU A 94 -10.69 9.03 23.33
C GLU A 94 -10.85 10.18 22.34
N TYR A 95 -10.29 11.35 22.67
CA TYR A 95 -10.31 12.56 21.82
C TYR A 95 -9.06 12.69 20.91
N GLY A 96 -8.26 11.63 20.81
CA GLY A 96 -7.04 11.60 20.03
C GLY A 96 -5.78 11.72 20.88
N SER A 97 -4.67 11.27 20.30
CA SER A 97 -3.34 11.24 20.96
C SER A 97 -2.31 12.16 20.30
N ALA A 98 -2.81 13.07 19.45
CA ALA A 98 -1.96 14.01 18.74
C ALA A 98 -1.32 14.99 19.74
N ARG A 99 -0.02 15.18 19.60
CA ARG A 99 0.76 16.17 20.36
C ARG A 99 1.83 16.75 19.46
N TRP A 100 2.39 17.88 19.89
CA TRP A 100 3.60 18.40 19.27
C TRP A 100 4.74 17.39 19.38
N GLY A 101 5.40 17.17 18.26
CA GLY A 101 6.58 16.32 18.18
C GLY A 101 7.77 16.95 18.89
N THR A 102 8.64 16.09 19.40
CA THR A 102 9.94 16.45 19.95
C THR A 102 11.04 15.95 19.02
N PRO A 103 12.28 16.45 19.14
CA PRO A 103 13.40 15.96 18.32
C PRO A 103 13.61 14.44 18.40
N LYS A 104 13.34 13.84 19.56
CA LYS A 104 13.43 12.39 19.77
C LYS A 104 12.39 11.59 18.98
N ASP A 105 11.27 12.21 18.61
CA ASP A 105 10.22 11.53 17.86
C ASP A 105 10.61 11.35 16.39
N ILE A 106 11.38 12.29 15.79
CA ILE A 106 11.81 12.20 14.39
C ILE A 106 13.16 11.51 14.21
N GLU A 107 14.03 11.57 15.22
CA GLU A 107 15.41 11.06 15.20
C GLU A 107 15.54 9.63 14.62
N PRO A 108 14.69 8.64 14.98
CA PRO A 108 14.79 7.29 14.44
C PRO A 108 14.49 7.19 12.93
N PHE A 109 13.87 8.21 12.36
CA PHE A 109 13.49 8.29 10.95
C PHE A 109 14.49 9.08 10.10
N MET A 110 15.53 9.66 10.70
CA MET A 110 16.59 10.38 9.98
C MET A 110 17.78 9.47 9.68
N ALA A 111 18.32 9.58 8.47
CA ALA A 111 19.60 8.99 8.12
C ALA A 111 20.75 9.87 8.67
N PRO A 112 21.88 9.28 9.13
CA PRO A 112 23.01 10.05 9.66
C PRO A 112 23.63 11.00 8.62
N LYS A 113 23.67 10.57 7.36
CA LYS A 113 24.16 11.39 6.25
C LYS A 113 23.03 12.31 5.77
N PHE A 114 23.27 13.62 5.78
CA PHE A 114 22.26 14.63 5.47
C PHE A 114 21.63 14.40 4.08
N GLU A 115 22.46 14.13 3.07
CA GLU A 115 22.04 14.00 1.67
C GLU A 115 21.11 12.80 1.43
N ASP A 116 21.10 11.83 2.34
CA ASP A 116 20.26 10.64 2.26
C ASP A 116 18.86 10.87 2.89
N ASN A 117 18.46 12.12 3.11
CA ASN A 117 17.18 12.48 3.70
C ASN A 117 16.36 13.45 2.84
N ILE A 118 15.04 13.31 2.84
CA ILE A 118 14.10 14.37 2.43
C ILE A 118 14.12 15.46 3.49
N ILE A 119 14.30 16.71 3.07
CA ILE A 119 14.22 17.87 3.94
C ILE A 119 12.75 18.23 4.15
N LEU A 120 12.29 18.20 5.41
CA LEU A 120 10.92 18.61 5.78
C LEU A 120 10.91 20.01 6.38
N THR A 121 11.82 20.26 7.32
CA THR A 121 12.01 21.57 7.97
C THR A 121 13.50 21.85 8.15
N LYS A 122 13.85 22.88 8.93
CA LYS A 122 15.24 23.16 9.32
C LYS A 122 15.86 22.03 10.16
N THR A 123 15.05 21.35 10.98
CA THR A 123 15.50 20.38 12.00
C THR A 123 15.04 18.96 11.69
N GLU A 124 13.83 18.79 11.18
CA GLU A 124 13.22 17.49 10.87
C GLU A 124 13.51 17.07 9.42
N ARG A 125 13.85 15.79 9.26
CA ARG A 125 14.14 15.16 7.96
C ARG A 125 13.59 13.74 7.94
N LEU A 126 13.51 13.16 6.75
CA LEU A 126 13.03 11.78 6.58
C LEU A 126 13.99 10.98 5.71
N MET A 127 14.46 9.84 6.18
CA MET A 127 15.40 9.02 5.43
C MET A 127 14.83 8.53 4.09
N MET A 128 15.68 8.56 3.06
CA MET A 128 15.36 8.09 1.72
C MET A 128 15.47 6.56 1.58
N SER A 129 16.00 5.83 2.56
CA SER A 129 16.06 4.37 2.49
C SER A 129 14.69 3.74 2.77
N ASN A 130 14.33 2.70 2.00
CA ASN A 130 13.18 1.83 2.31
C ASN A 130 13.52 0.75 3.35
N ARG A 131 14.79 0.64 3.74
CA ARG A 131 15.30 -0.41 4.63
C ARG A 131 16.09 0.23 5.78
N PRO A 132 15.40 0.88 6.73
CA PRO A 132 16.03 1.29 7.97
C PRO A 132 16.57 0.08 8.75
N PRO A 133 17.58 0.28 9.64
CA PRO A 133 18.07 -0.78 10.53
C PRO A 133 16.96 -1.41 11.39
N ASP A 134 15.99 -0.61 11.84
CA ASP A 134 14.75 -1.10 12.44
C ASP A 134 13.60 -0.98 11.43
N PRO A 135 13.05 -2.10 10.91
CA PRO A 135 11.93 -2.09 9.98
C PRO A 135 10.70 -1.29 10.45
N LYS A 136 10.50 -1.14 11.77
CA LYS A 136 9.39 -0.34 12.32
C LYS A 136 9.49 1.14 11.99
N ASN A 137 10.69 1.60 11.63
CA ASN A 137 10.98 2.98 11.26
C ASN A 137 10.80 3.27 9.78
N ALA A 138 10.39 2.28 8.97
CA ALA A 138 10.06 2.52 7.57
C ALA A 138 8.83 3.46 7.50
N ARG A 139 8.94 4.52 6.70
CA ARG A 139 7.90 5.54 6.53
C ARG A 139 7.60 5.78 5.06
N ASN A 140 6.37 6.19 4.79
CA ASN A 140 5.98 6.68 3.48
C ASN A 140 6.73 7.99 3.18
N LYS A 141 7.21 8.14 1.95
CA LYS A 141 8.02 9.27 1.49
C LYS A 141 7.23 10.30 0.69
N ASN A 142 5.96 10.04 0.45
CA ASN A 142 5.07 11.01 -0.17
C ASN A 142 4.85 12.17 0.81
N VAL A 143 5.22 13.39 0.39
CA VAL A 143 5.06 14.61 1.17
C VAL A 143 3.98 15.46 0.53
N LEU A 144 2.95 15.79 1.30
CA LEU A 144 1.93 16.78 0.93
C LEU A 144 2.29 18.12 1.56
N VAL A 145 2.56 19.13 0.73
CA VAL A 145 2.86 20.50 1.19
C VAL A 145 1.65 21.39 0.90
N VAL A 146 0.94 21.77 1.96
CA VAL A 146 -0.22 22.68 1.86
C VAL A 146 0.20 24.10 2.25
N GLY A 147 -0.17 25.07 1.43
CA GLY A 147 0.08 26.48 1.73
C GLY A 147 -0.54 27.39 0.67
N GLY A 148 -0.95 28.59 1.07
CA GLY A 148 -1.54 29.58 0.16
C GLY A 148 -0.58 30.05 -0.95
N SER A 149 -1.07 30.87 -1.87
CA SER A 149 -0.19 31.57 -2.82
C SER A 149 0.83 32.43 -2.06
N GLY A 150 2.06 32.55 -2.57
CA GLY A 150 3.13 33.34 -1.93
C GLY A 150 3.76 32.73 -0.67
N SER A 151 3.23 31.64 -0.11
CA SER A 151 3.78 30.97 1.10
C SER A 151 5.19 30.37 0.94
N GLY A 152 5.76 30.39 -0.27
CA GLY A 152 7.13 29.96 -0.51
C GLY A 152 7.33 28.44 -0.66
N LYS A 153 6.28 27.65 -0.94
CA LYS A 153 6.36 26.19 -1.19
C LYS A 153 7.54 25.80 -2.10
N THR A 154 7.69 26.49 -3.23
CA THR A 154 8.78 26.25 -4.19
C THR A 154 10.14 26.60 -3.59
N ARG A 155 10.26 27.76 -2.92
CA ARG A 155 11.54 28.27 -2.41
C ARG A 155 12.04 27.49 -1.19
N PHE A 156 11.16 27.14 -0.25
CA PHE A 156 11.54 26.59 1.04
C PHE A 156 11.52 25.06 1.08
N TRP A 157 10.73 24.40 0.24
CA TRP A 157 10.66 22.94 0.23
C TRP A 157 11.22 22.33 -1.05
N LEU A 158 10.72 22.75 -2.22
CA LEU A 158 11.10 22.11 -3.49
C LEU A 158 12.58 22.37 -3.85
N LYS A 159 13.01 23.65 -3.87
CA LYS A 159 14.38 24.01 -4.26
C LYS A 159 15.45 23.36 -3.37
N PRO A 160 15.36 23.36 -2.03
CA PRO A 160 16.35 22.68 -1.20
C PRO A 160 16.44 21.18 -1.48
N ASN A 161 15.30 20.50 -1.65
CA ASN A 161 15.29 19.07 -1.99
C ASN A 161 15.87 18.79 -3.39
N LEU A 162 15.61 19.65 -4.38
CA LEU A 162 16.23 19.53 -5.71
C LEU A 162 17.75 19.76 -5.68
N LEU A 163 18.19 20.81 -4.98
CA LEU A 163 19.60 21.18 -4.90
C LEU A 163 20.43 20.23 -4.06
N GLN A 164 19.80 19.39 -3.24
CA GLN A 164 20.48 18.29 -2.56
C GLN A 164 20.98 17.21 -3.54
N CYS A 165 20.42 17.12 -4.75
CA CYS A 165 20.93 16.27 -5.83
C CYS A 165 21.07 14.79 -5.43
N HIS A 166 20.11 14.27 -4.65
CA HIS A 166 20.18 12.92 -4.08
C HIS A 166 19.51 11.83 -4.94
N SER A 167 18.73 12.20 -5.96
CA SER A 167 17.94 11.25 -6.77
C SER A 167 17.65 11.78 -8.17
N SER A 168 17.10 10.95 -9.05
CA SER A 168 16.53 11.40 -10.33
C SER A 168 15.20 12.11 -10.07
N TYR A 169 15.01 13.26 -10.73
CA TYR A 169 13.84 14.11 -10.52
C TYR A 169 12.97 14.20 -11.78
N VAL A 170 11.66 14.10 -11.59
CA VAL A 170 10.65 14.51 -12.57
C VAL A 170 9.88 15.66 -11.94
N VAL A 171 9.96 16.84 -12.55
CA VAL A 171 9.42 18.08 -11.98
C VAL A 171 8.40 18.66 -12.94
N THR A 172 7.18 18.88 -12.44
CA THR A 172 6.18 19.71 -13.12
C THR A 172 6.48 21.18 -12.81
N ASP A 173 6.81 21.95 -13.84
CA ASP A 173 7.19 23.37 -13.71
C ASP A 173 6.25 24.27 -14.53
N PRO A 174 5.02 24.55 -14.05
CA PRO A 174 4.05 25.35 -14.79
C PRO A 174 4.53 26.77 -15.11
N LYS A 175 5.47 27.31 -14.32
CA LYS A 175 6.01 28.67 -14.50
C LYS A 175 7.31 28.69 -15.30
N GLY A 176 7.94 27.54 -15.53
CA GLY A 176 9.27 27.44 -16.15
C GLY A 176 10.40 28.03 -15.32
N SER A 177 10.16 28.42 -14.06
CA SER A 177 11.17 29.10 -13.24
C SER A 177 12.16 28.13 -12.60
N ILE A 178 11.73 26.90 -12.30
CA ILE A 178 12.54 25.93 -11.56
C ILE A 178 13.76 25.52 -12.38
N VAL A 179 13.57 25.25 -13.67
CA VAL A 179 14.68 24.90 -14.57
C VAL A 179 15.68 26.04 -14.73
N ILE A 180 15.21 27.29 -14.77
CA ILE A 180 16.07 28.48 -14.88
C ILE A 180 16.88 28.66 -13.59
N GLU A 181 16.24 28.49 -12.44
CA GLU A 181 16.85 28.77 -11.13
C GLU A 181 17.75 27.64 -10.63
N CYS A 182 17.43 26.37 -10.93
CA CYS A 182 18.13 25.20 -10.39
C CYS A 182 18.85 24.36 -11.46
N GLY A 183 18.54 24.55 -12.75
CA GLY A 183 19.05 23.69 -13.82
C GLY A 183 20.58 23.69 -13.92
N ASN A 184 21.22 24.86 -13.85
CA ASN A 184 22.68 24.96 -13.90
C ASN A 184 23.36 24.23 -12.73
N ALA A 185 22.78 24.27 -11.53
CA ALA A 185 23.31 23.54 -10.38
C ALA A 185 23.22 22.02 -10.60
N LEU A 186 22.10 21.53 -11.15
CA LEU A 186 21.92 20.12 -11.51
C LEU A 186 22.94 19.68 -12.58
N LEU A 187 23.15 20.48 -13.63
CA LEU A 187 24.14 20.20 -14.67
C LEU A 187 25.56 20.10 -14.10
N GLN A 188 25.94 21.02 -13.21
CA GLN A 188 27.24 20.99 -12.53
C GLN A 188 27.42 19.74 -11.65
N LYS A 189 26.33 19.15 -11.17
CA LYS A 189 26.32 17.88 -10.43
C LYS A 189 26.20 16.64 -11.34
N GLY A 190 26.35 16.81 -12.66
CA GLY A 190 26.37 15.71 -13.63
C GLY A 190 25.00 15.20 -14.06
N TYR A 191 23.92 15.92 -13.74
CA TYR A 191 22.58 15.54 -14.18
C TYR A 191 22.41 15.77 -15.68
N LYS A 192 21.67 14.85 -16.33
CA LYS A 192 21.16 15.05 -17.68
C LYS A 192 19.78 15.68 -17.59
N LEU A 193 19.66 16.95 -17.94
CA LEU A 193 18.37 17.62 -17.98
C LEU A 193 17.62 17.27 -19.27
N LYS A 194 16.36 16.88 -19.12
CA LYS A 194 15.42 16.67 -20.22
C LYS A 194 14.21 17.57 -20.02
N ILE A 195 13.87 18.37 -21.03
CA ILE A 195 12.81 19.37 -20.95
C ILE A 195 11.70 18.99 -21.91
N PHE A 196 10.51 18.72 -21.37
CA PHE A 196 9.29 18.56 -22.15
C PHE A 196 8.41 19.79 -21.94
N ASN A 197 8.40 20.68 -22.94
CA ASN A 197 7.63 21.92 -22.93
C ASN A 197 6.44 21.79 -23.88
N THR A 198 5.23 21.88 -23.34
CA THR A 198 3.96 21.80 -24.07
C THR A 198 3.39 23.16 -24.47
N ILE A 199 4.02 24.26 -24.04
CA ILE A 199 3.62 25.63 -24.39
C ILE A 199 4.46 26.11 -25.58
N ASN A 200 5.79 25.99 -25.48
CA ASN A 200 6.70 26.38 -26.54
C ASN A 200 7.48 25.16 -27.06
N PHE A 201 6.98 24.58 -28.14
CA PHE A 201 7.56 23.39 -28.77
C PHE A 201 8.98 23.61 -29.32
N SER A 202 9.36 24.85 -29.68
CA SER A 202 10.73 25.14 -30.12
C SER A 202 11.77 25.00 -29.00
N LYS A 203 11.33 25.11 -27.75
CA LYS A 203 12.16 24.94 -26.53
C LYS A 203 11.89 23.59 -25.84
N SER A 204 11.27 22.65 -26.54
CA SER A 204 10.95 21.32 -26.05
C SER A 204 11.90 20.31 -26.69
N MET A 205 12.31 19.30 -25.91
CA MET A 205 13.04 18.16 -26.47
C MET A 205 12.12 17.19 -27.23
N LYS A 206 10.82 17.49 -27.29
CA LYS A 206 9.76 16.68 -27.91
C LYS A 206 9.62 15.32 -27.23
N TYR A 207 8.49 14.66 -27.45
CA TYR A 207 8.20 13.36 -26.86
C TYR A 207 7.22 12.61 -27.77
N ASN A 208 7.58 11.39 -28.15
CA ASN A 208 6.69 10.46 -28.82
C ASN A 208 6.46 9.24 -27.92
N PRO A 209 5.26 9.04 -27.37
CA PRO A 209 4.98 7.90 -26.50
C PRO A 209 5.01 6.56 -27.23
N MET A 210 4.76 6.54 -28.54
CA MET A 210 4.76 5.29 -29.33
C MET A 210 6.15 4.65 -29.39
N ALA A 211 7.22 5.44 -29.31
CA ALA A 211 8.61 4.95 -29.26
C ALA A 211 8.93 4.11 -28.00
N TYR A 212 8.06 4.14 -26.99
CA TYR A 212 8.21 3.39 -25.73
C TYR A 212 7.25 2.20 -25.61
N ILE A 213 6.55 1.85 -26.70
CA ILE A 213 5.72 0.66 -26.76
C ILE A 213 6.62 -0.54 -27.07
N HIS A 214 6.58 -1.55 -26.20
CA HIS A 214 7.35 -2.79 -26.37
C HIS A 214 6.45 -4.03 -26.35
N SER A 215 5.17 -3.86 -26.03
CA SER A 215 4.21 -4.96 -25.88
C SER A 215 2.77 -4.49 -26.07
N GLU A 216 1.86 -5.43 -26.33
CA GLU A 216 0.42 -5.17 -26.35
C GLU A 216 -0.07 -4.48 -25.07
N LYS A 217 0.53 -4.84 -23.92
CA LYS A 217 0.19 -4.23 -22.63
C LYS A 217 0.53 -2.74 -22.59
N ASP A 218 1.58 -2.30 -23.27
CA ASP A 218 1.97 -0.89 -23.29
C ASP A 218 1.04 -0.07 -24.19
N ILE A 219 0.51 -0.65 -25.27
CA ILE A 219 -0.57 -0.06 -26.08
C ILE A 219 -1.79 0.19 -25.19
N LEU A 220 -2.22 -0.83 -24.43
CA LEU A 220 -3.37 -0.69 -23.52
C LEU A 220 -3.15 0.40 -22.48
N LYS A 221 -1.93 0.49 -21.89
CA LYS A 221 -1.59 1.56 -20.93
C LYS A 221 -1.64 2.93 -21.57
N LEU A 222 -1.09 3.09 -22.78
CA LEU A 222 -1.08 4.37 -23.49
C LEU A 222 -2.50 4.84 -23.78
N VAL A 223 -3.37 3.95 -24.28
CA VAL A 223 -4.78 4.28 -24.54
C VAL A 223 -5.50 4.64 -23.24
N THR A 224 -5.32 3.88 -22.17
CA THR A 224 -5.91 4.23 -20.87
C THR A 224 -5.44 5.58 -20.37
N ALA A 225 -4.16 5.90 -20.51
CA ALA A 225 -3.61 7.21 -20.15
C ALA A 225 -4.21 8.34 -20.99
N LEU A 226 -4.39 8.14 -22.30
CA LEU A 226 -5.04 9.12 -23.18
C LEU A 226 -6.49 9.36 -22.73
N MET A 227 -7.31 8.31 -22.69
CA MET A 227 -8.73 8.41 -22.35
C MET A 227 -8.97 9.02 -20.96
N THR A 228 -8.15 8.65 -19.97
CA THR A 228 -8.32 9.17 -18.59
C THR A 228 -8.02 10.67 -18.51
N ASN A 229 -7.15 11.18 -19.38
CA ASN A 229 -6.79 12.62 -19.41
C ASN A 229 -7.64 13.44 -20.40
N THR A 230 -8.43 12.80 -21.26
CA THR A 230 -9.34 13.48 -22.22
C THR A 230 -10.81 13.45 -21.79
N LYS A 231 -11.17 12.61 -20.82
CA LYS A 231 -12.49 12.67 -20.18
C LYS A 231 -12.66 14.01 -19.46
N GLY A 232 -13.60 14.83 -19.94
CA GLY A 232 -13.95 16.09 -19.29
C GLY A 232 -14.54 15.89 -17.89
N GLU A 233 -14.67 16.97 -17.12
CA GLU A 233 -15.20 16.95 -15.74
C GLU A 233 -16.72 16.63 -15.64
N GLY A 234 -17.35 16.21 -16.74
CA GLY A 234 -18.77 15.86 -16.80
C GLY A 234 -19.07 14.46 -16.24
N GLN A 235 -20.33 14.22 -15.85
CA GLN A 235 -20.83 12.88 -15.53
C GLN A 235 -20.51 11.93 -16.68
N GLY A 236 -19.91 10.78 -16.34
CA GLY A 236 -19.46 9.80 -17.31
C GLY A 236 -20.54 9.47 -18.33
N GLY A 237 -20.20 9.58 -19.61
CA GLY A 237 -21.04 9.14 -20.70
C GLY A 237 -21.31 7.63 -20.62
N ASP A 238 -22.16 7.14 -21.53
CA ASP A 238 -22.49 5.71 -21.61
C ASP A 238 -21.19 4.86 -21.67
N PRO A 239 -21.01 3.86 -20.78
CA PRO A 239 -19.88 2.93 -20.83
C PRO A 239 -19.68 2.25 -22.18
N PHE A 240 -20.72 2.18 -23.01
CA PHE A 240 -20.64 1.75 -24.40
C PHE A 240 -19.66 2.61 -25.22
N TRP A 241 -19.79 3.94 -25.19
CA TRP A 241 -18.93 4.86 -25.95
C TRP A 241 -17.48 4.78 -25.49
N ASP A 242 -17.25 4.69 -24.18
CA ASP A 242 -15.92 4.47 -23.60
C ASP A 242 -15.28 3.16 -24.12
N LYS A 243 -16.06 2.09 -24.20
CA LYS A 243 -15.57 0.80 -24.68
C LYS A 243 -15.27 0.84 -26.17
N ALA A 244 -16.11 1.48 -26.98
CA ALA A 244 -15.91 1.65 -28.41
C ALA A 244 -14.66 2.50 -28.71
N GLU A 245 -14.52 3.66 -28.05
CA GLU A 245 -13.34 4.54 -28.15
C GLU A 245 -12.06 3.77 -27.78
N ARG A 246 -12.09 3.01 -26.68
CA ARG A 246 -10.95 2.19 -26.26
C ARG A 246 -10.56 1.16 -27.32
N LEU A 247 -11.52 0.41 -27.86
CA LEU A 247 -11.25 -0.60 -28.87
C LEU A 247 -10.66 0.02 -30.15
N LEU A 248 -11.21 1.16 -30.56
CA LEU A 248 -10.74 1.91 -31.71
C LEU A 248 -9.29 2.38 -31.49
N LEU A 249 -9.01 3.14 -30.45
CA LEU A 249 -7.66 3.66 -30.19
C LEU A 249 -6.62 2.54 -30.02
N VAL A 250 -6.96 1.44 -29.35
CA VAL A 250 -6.06 0.28 -29.23
C VAL A 250 -5.77 -0.32 -30.60
N SER A 251 -6.78 -0.48 -31.45
CA SER A 251 -6.61 -1.05 -32.78
C SER A 251 -5.73 -0.19 -33.69
N LEU A 252 -5.95 1.12 -33.72
CA LEU A 252 -5.18 2.07 -34.55
C LEU A 252 -3.73 2.17 -34.08
N ILE A 253 -3.49 2.32 -32.78
CA ILE A 253 -2.13 2.40 -32.24
C ILE A 253 -1.39 1.07 -32.45
N ALA A 254 -2.09 -0.07 -32.33
CA ALA A 254 -1.50 -1.37 -32.64
C ALA A 254 -1.13 -1.51 -34.12
N TYR A 255 -1.99 -1.02 -35.03
CA TYR A 255 -1.69 -1.01 -36.45
C TYR A 255 -0.42 -0.19 -36.73
N LEU A 256 -0.36 1.05 -36.24
CA LEU A 256 0.81 1.92 -36.40
C LEU A 256 2.08 1.28 -35.84
N HIS A 257 2.02 0.73 -34.62
CA HIS A 257 3.20 0.16 -33.98
C HIS A 257 3.76 -1.07 -34.70
N TYR A 258 2.91 -1.95 -35.23
CA TYR A 258 3.34 -3.23 -35.81
C TYR A 258 3.52 -3.20 -37.33
N GLU A 259 2.82 -2.33 -38.05
CA GLU A 259 2.79 -2.35 -39.52
C GLU A 259 3.32 -1.06 -40.15
N ALA A 260 3.22 0.10 -39.48
CA ALA A 260 3.69 1.35 -40.05
C ALA A 260 5.21 1.54 -39.87
N PRO A 261 5.89 2.22 -40.82
CA PRO A 261 7.27 2.64 -40.67
C PRO A 261 7.48 3.48 -39.40
N VAL A 262 8.68 3.41 -38.81
CA VAL A 262 9.00 4.08 -37.53
C VAL A 262 8.70 5.58 -37.55
N GLU A 263 8.89 6.25 -38.68
CA GLU A 263 8.60 7.69 -38.84
C GLU A 263 7.11 8.02 -38.74
N GLU A 264 6.23 7.08 -39.09
CA GLU A 264 4.77 7.21 -39.05
C GLU A 264 4.17 6.74 -37.71
N GLN A 265 4.98 6.17 -36.80
CA GLN A 265 4.53 5.74 -35.48
C GLN A 265 4.39 6.93 -34.53
N ASN A 266 3.46 7.85 -34.82
CA ASN A 266 3.28 9.07 -34.07
C ASN A 266 1.80 9.50 -34.00
N PHE A 267 1.50 10.50 -33.17
CA PHE A 267 0.13 10.98 -32.98
C PHE A 267 -0.43 11.78 -34.15
N ALA A 268 0.41 12.36 -35.02
CA ALA A 268 -0.09 13.03 -36.21
C ALA A 268 -0.72 12.02 -37.17
N THR A 269 -0.04 10.90 -37.44
CA THR A 269 -0.56 9.81 -38.27
C THR A 269 -1.79 9.15 -37.63
N LEU A 270 -1.81 8.98 -36.30
CA LEU A 270 -3.00 8.50 -35.59
C LEU A 270 -4.22 9.40 -35.82
N LEU A 271 -4.03 10.72 -35.73
CA LEU A 271 -5.10 11.71 -35.99
C LEU A 271 -5.54 11.70 -37.45
N GLU A 272 -4.60 11.54 -38.38
CA GLU A 272 -4.92 11.40 -39.80
C GLU A 272 -5.78 10.16 -40.06
N MET A 273 -5.41 8.99 -39.50
CA MET A 273 -6.23 7.78 -39.55
C MET A 273 -7.64 8.07 -39.04
N LEU A 274 -7.77 8.67 -37.84
CA LEU A 274 -9.07 9.02 -37.26
C LEU A 274 -9.89 9.95 -38.17
N ASN A 275 -9.28 10.97 -38.77
CA ASN A 275 -9.97 11.90 -39.67
C ASN A 275 -10.43 11.25 -40.98
N THR A 276 -9.74 10.19 -41.43
CA THR A 276 -10.12 9.42 -42.63
C THR A 276 -11.20 8.38 -42.37
N MET A 277 -11.59 8.14 -41.11
CA MET A 277 -12.66 7.21 -40.73
C MET A 277 -14.05 7.80 -40.92
N GLN A 278 -14.34 8.28 -42.13
CA GLN A 278 -15.67 8.76 -42.49
C GLN A 278 -16.66 7.59 -42.54
N VAL A 279 -17.91 7.88 -42.18
CA VAL A 279 -19.03 6.94 -42.26
C VAL A 279 -20.06 7.56 -43.20
N SER A 280 -20.56 6.77 -44.14
CA SER A 280 -21.69 7.16 -45.00
C SER A 280 -22.99 6.79 -44.29
N GLU A 281 -23.94 7.72 -44.18
CA GLU A 281 -25.28 7.43 -43.66
C GLU A 281 -26.16 6.74 -44.71
N ASP A 282 -25.89 6.97 -46.00
CA ASP A 282 -26.72 6.48 -47.12
C ASP A 282 -26.28 5.11 -47.67
N ASP A 283 -25.07 4.66 -47.33
CA ASP A 283 -24.49 3.41 -47.83
C ASP A 283 -23.83 2.62 -46.69
N GLU A 284 -24.57 1.64 -46.15
CA GLU A 284 -24.10 0.72 -45.12
C GLU A 284 -22.89 -0.14 -45.56
N THR A 285 -22.65 -0.25 -46.88
CA THR A 285 -21.52 -1.00 -47.44
C THR A 285 -20.28 -0.15 -47.67
N TYR A 286 -20.37 1.16 -47.42
CA TYR A 286 -19.24 2.07 -47.58
C TYR A 286 -18.09 1.68 -46.64
N GLN A 287 -16.91 1.46 -47.23
CA GLN A 287 -15.67 1.20 -46.51
C GLN A 287 -14.75 2.41 -46.64
N ASN A 288 -14.37 2.99 -45.50
CA ASN A 288 -13.37 4.05 -45.49
C ASN A 288 -11.95 3.46 -45.68
N PRO A 289 -10.94 4.31 -45.95
CA PRO A 289 -9.56 3.85 -46.15
C PRO A 289 -9.02 3.01 -44.98
N VAL A 290 -9.42 3.30 -43.75
CA VAL A 290 -8.98 2.54 -42.56
C VAL A 290 -9.62 1.16 -42.54
N ASP A 291 -10.91 1.03 -42.87
CA ASP A 291 -11.58 -0.27 -43.00
C ASP A 291 -10.83 -1.18 -43.99
N LEU A 292 -10.45 -0.64 -45.15
CA LEU A 292 -9.68 -1.36 -46.17
C LEU A 292 -8.29 -1.78 -45.65
N LEU A 293 -7.57 -0.90 -44.94
CA LEU A 293 -6.28 -1.22 -44.33
C LEU A 293 -6.37 -2.40 -43.35
N PHE A 294 -7.41 -2.42 -42.51
CA PHE A 294 -7.62 -3.50 -41.54
C PHE A 294 -8.10 -4.80 -42.21
N GLU A 295 -8.86 -4.71 -43.30
CA GLU A 295 -9.27 -5.88 -44.08
C GLU A 295 -8.05 -6.55 -44.73
N ASP A 296 -7.19 -5.77 -45.39
CA ASP A 296 -5.97 -6.26 -46.03
C ASP A 296 -4.99 -6.83 -45.01
N LEU A 297 -4.84 -6.17 -43.85
CA LEU A 297 -4.05 -6.72 -42.75
C LEU A 297 -4.67 -8.02 -42.23
N GLY A 298 -6.00 -8.12 -42.17
CA GLY A 298 -6.72 -9.32 -41.77
C GLY A 298 -6.52 -10.49 -42.73
N LYS A 299 -6.44 -10.24 -44.03
CA LYS A 299 -6.11 -11.24 -45.07
C LYS A 299 -4.67 -11.75 -44.91
N LYS A 300 -3.72 -10.85 -44.65
CA LYS A 300 -2.29 -11.19 -44.50
C LYS A 300 -1.97 -11.84 -43.14
N LYS A 301 -2.53 -11.31 -42.05
CA LYS A 301 -2.25 -11.69 -40.65
C LYS A 301 -3.55 -11.84 -39.85
N PRO A 302 -4.28 -12.97 -40.00
CA PRO A 302 -5.57 -13.16 -39.34
C PRO A 302 -5.52 -13.13 -37.80
N LYS A 303 -4.37 -13.46 -37.21
CA LYS A 303 -4.13 -13.45 -35.77
C LYS A 303 -3.54 -12.11 -35.26
N SER A 304 -3.49 -11.05 -36.08
CA SER A 304 -2.98 -9.75 -35.63
C SER A 304 -3.78 -9.21 -34.45
N PHE A 305 -3.10 -8.63 -33.46
CA PHE A 305 -3.73 -7.97 -32.32
C PHE A 305 -4.58 -6.77 -32.78
N ALA A 306 -4.03 -5.95 -33.69
CA ALA A 306 -4.72 -4.78 -34.23
C ALA A 306 -6.05 -5.16 -34.89
N VAL A 307 -6.04 -6.17 -35.77
CA VAL A 307 -7.24 -6.67 -36.48
C VAL A 307 -8.28 -7.21 -35.51
N ARG A 308 -7.86 -7.97 -34.49
CA ARG A 308 -8.79 -8.49 -33.48
C ARG A 308 -9.52 -7.39 -32.73
N GLN A 309 -8.81 -6.33 -32.33
CA GLN A 309 -9.42 -5.18 -31.64
C GLN A 309 -10.32 -4.37 -32.57
N TYR A 310 -9.93 -4.18 -33.83
CA TYR A 310 -10.75 -3.48 -34.82
C TYR A 310 -12.06 -4.19 -35.14
N LYS A 311 -12.03 -5.52 -35.29
CA LYS A 311 -13.25 -6.34 -35.46
C LYS A 311 -14.20 -6.21 -34.26
N LEU A 312 -13.66 -6.21 -33.04
CA LEU A 312 -14.46 -5.99 -31.83
C LEU A 312 -15.05 -4.58 -31.79
N TYR A 313 -14.31 -3.56 -32.25
CA TYR A 313 -14.82 -2.21 -32.42
C TYR A 313 -15.99 -2.15 -33.41
N LYS A 314 -15.85 -2.69 -34.63
CA LYS A 314 -16.93 -2.71 -35.64
C LYS A 314 -18.16 -3.48 -35.14
N LEU A 315 -17.98 -4.58 -34.41
CA LEU A 315 -19.08 -5.31 -33.76
C LEU A 315 -19.76 -4.50 -32.66
N ALA A 316 -19.03 -3.66 -31.93
CA ALA A 316 -19.63 -2.77 -30.94
C ALA A 316 -20.40 -1.65 -31.64
N ALA A 317 -19.78 -0.98 -32.61
CA ALA A 317 -20.35 0.16 -33.34
C ALA A 317 -21.52 -0.21 -34.26
N GLY A 318 -21.60 -1.44 -34.77
CA GLY A 318 -22.73 -1.90 -35.59
C GLY A 318 -23.95 -2.39 -34.80
N VAL A 319 -23.92 -2.31 -33.47
CA VAL A 319 -25.04 -2.69 -32.57
C VAL A 319 -25.79 -1.47 -32.03
N THR A 320 -25.35 -0.26 -32.38
CA THR A 320 -26.11 0.99 -32.20
C THR A 320 -26.95 1.28 -33.42
#